data_AF-A0A8S1WI39-F1
#
_entry.id   AF-A0A8S1WI39-F1
#
_cell.length_a   1.000
_cell.length_b   1.000
_cell.length_c   1.000
_cell.angle_alpha   90.00
_cell.angle_beta   90.00
_cell.angle_gamma   90.00
#
_symmetry.space_group_name_H-M   'P 1'
#
loop_
_entity.id
_entity.type
_entity.pdbx_description
1 polymer ?
#
loop_
_entity_poly.entity_id
_entity_poly.type
_entity_poly.pdbx_seq_one_letter_code
_entity_poly.pdbx_strand_id
1 'polypeptide(L)'
;MKINYMNIFILIAFIVTNAELIKIHEEVKESFEGNNRWTIKNGKVQKEFCNSKLVFGGFGGQTVISKLLIVPTHAYIKIGVDIWSSNQWGQVKVYLDHVEILSVQIQQRCSENDYYLSTFTSEFTHSGASIILVMSGNGEENDNKWGFRNLEISIEKCPQSCQVCDQGDIAETCQIWKSVQNSWTAAHTNFMGLDGWMSINGISGSSKCGGVPLIGGYQRFGNNQGLSKTIRLQPHYKLRLLVLWAKIDSWDNENGLILFDGKQVWNQSFNNDNGYQVKVCGNSESKYHTLFKRIDITVDHSGAQVKIDFQSSLDQGSDDESFGLRDLQLFYAPCQDQCEVCKGEFGSECIRCSNYQFQTLNGCSAPRSYYILERNFYAQKFTSLEGWILKETQQNLIITNYQDKTIVGGYGILGVGATAEKLFILPPHTQLRLEVTLYKIDSWDGENIIIEVDSQDVWDSQRLQDSQDFLYGTAYFGTTIYASCYVTHDKQEALVRIKSTLDEGADNESWGFRDFCLMYDVANVVEISDAQESYLLTLGIVMIISFI
;
A
#
# COMPACT_ATOMS: atom_id res chain seq x y z
N MET A 1 -40.57 -13.80 53.24
CA MET A 1 -40.14 -14.06 51.85
C MET A 1 -39.19 -12.92 51.46
N LYS A 2 -37.88 -13.14 51.64
CA LYS A 2 -36.81 -12.20 51.27
C LYS A 2 -36.09 -12.85 50.08
N ILE A 3 -36.01 -12.14 48.95
CA ILE A 3 -35.26 -12.58 47.77
C ILE A 3 -34.01 -11.69 47.69
N ASN A 4 -32.84 -12.32 47.77
CA ASN A 4 -31.52 -11.70 47.65
C ASN A 4 -31.17 -11.52 46.17
N TYR A 5 -30.68 -10.33 45.81
CA TYR A 5 -29.94 -10.10 44.57
C TYR A 5 -28.44 -10.32 44.86
N MET A 6 -27.84 -11.32 44.22
CA MET A 6 -26.40 -11.53 44.16
C MET A 6 -25.96 -11.22 42.73
N ASN A 7 -25.32 -10.06 42.52
CA ASN A 7 -24.78 -9.69 41.22
C ASN A 7 -23.48 -10.45 40.95
N ILE A 8 -23.50 -11.21 39.86
CA ILE A 8 -22.41 -11.99 39.30
C ILE A 8 -21.49 -11.04 38.53
N PHE A 9 -20.22 -10.95 38.94
CA PHE A 9 -19.15 -10.41 38.09
C PHE A 9 -18.82 -11.45 37.02
N ILE A 10 -19.16 -11.16 35.76
CA ILE A 10 -18.71 -11.94 34.60
C ILE A 10 -17.30 -11.45 34.23
N LEU A 11 -16.31 -12.29 34.46
CA LEU A 11 -14.98 -12.18 33.91
C LEU A 11 -15.07 -12.56 32.42
N ILE A 12 -14.94 -11.60 31.50
CA ILE A 12 -14.82 -11.89 30.07
C ILE A 12 -13.38 -12.38 29.85
N ALA A 13 -13.19 -13.70 29.85
CA ALA A 13 -12.02 -14.30 29.27
C ALA A 13 -12.15 -14.22 27.75
N PHE A 14 -11.32 -13.40 27.11
CA PHE A 14 -11.12 -13.46 25.66
C PHE A 14 -10.57 -14.85 25.32
N ILE A 15 -11.39 -15.65 24.64
CA ILE A 15 -10.93 -16.86 23.98
C ILE A 15 -10.13 -16.40 22.76
N VAL A 16 -8.80 -16.46 22.87
CA VAL A 16 -7.93 -16.44 21.69
C VAL A 16 -8.29 -17.70 20.89
N THR A 17 -8.96 -17.52 19.76
CA THR A 17 -9.24 -18.62 18.83
C THR A 17 -7.90 -19.11 18.30
N ASN A 18 -7.54 -20.36 18.61
CA ASN A 18 -6.41 -21.04 18.00
C ASN A 18 -6.54 -20.98 16.47
N ALA A 19 -5.58 -20.36 15.80
CA ALA A 19 -5.41 -20.53 14.36
C ALA A 19 -5.16 -22.02 14.09
N GLU A 20 -6.06 -22.68 13.36
CA GLU A 20 -5.82 -24.05 12.91
C GLU A 20 -4.65 -24.02 11.91
N LEU A 21 -3.52 -24.61 12.31
CA LEU A 21 -2.40 -24.87 11.41
C LEU A 21 -2.88 -25.77 10.27
N ILE A 22 -2.80 -25.27 9.05
CA ILE A 22 -3.12 -26.06 7.86
C ILE A 22 -1.84 -26.75 7.44
N LYS A 23 -1.85 -28.07 7.47
CA LYS A 23 -0.76 -28.85 6.91
C LYS A 23 -1.04 -29.10 5.43
N ILE A 24 -0.24 -28.49 4.57
CA ILE A 24 -0.12 -28.86 3.16
C ILE A 24 0.83 -30.06 3.09
N HIS A 25 0.25 -31.25 3.21
CA HIS A 25 0.99 -32.48 2.99
C HIS A 25 1.18 -32.71 1.48
N GLU A 26 2.36 -32.40 0.97
CA GLU A 26 2.78 -32.91 -0.32
C GLU A 26 3.37 -34.32 -0.13
N GLU A 27 2.47 -35.28 0.09
CA GLU A 27 2.87 -36.67 0.16
C GLU A 27 3.24 -37.13 -1.26
N VAL A 28 4.54 -37.36 -1.51
CA VAL A 28 5.03 -38.04 -2.72
C VAL A 28 4.62 -39.52 -2.60
N LYS A 29 3.33 -39.80 -2.76
CA LYS A 29 2.76 -41.15 -2.65
C LYS A 29 3.21 -42.01 -3.82
N GLU A 30 4.24 -42.80 -3.56
CA GLU A 30 4.52 -44.20 -3.96
C GLU A 30 4.25 -44.70 -5.40
N SER A 31 3.77 -43.89 -6.33
CA SER A 31 3.85 -44.16 -7.76
C SER A 31 4.89 -43.24 -8.36
N PHE A 32 6.15 -43.66 -8.31
CA PHE A 32 7.25 -43.04 -9.06
C PHE A 32 7.12 -43.34 -10.56
N GLU A 33 5.88 -43.39 -11.06
CA GLU A 33 5.50 -43.53 -12.46
C GLU A 33 5.41 -42.15 -13.13
N GLY A 34 5.43 -41.05 -12.36
CA GLY A 34 5.40 -39.67 -12.87
C GLY A 34 6.27 -38.67 -12.08
N ASN A 35 6.43 -37.46 -12.62
CA ASN A 35 7.26 -36.40 -12.04
C ASN A 35 6.54 -35.50 -11.00
N ASN A 36 5.27 -35.75 -10.70
CA ASN A 36 4.44 -35.00 -9.73
C ASN A 36 4.52 -33.47 -9.86
N ARG A 37 4.62 -32.97 -11.11
CA ARG A 37 4.75 -31.55 -11.47
C ARG A 37 6.02 -30.86 -10.96
N TRP A 38 7.00 -31.63 -10.48
CA TRP A 38 8.35 -31.13 -10.25
C TRP A 38 9.01 -30.82 -11.58
N THR A 39 9.67 -29.66 -11.65
CA THR A 39 10.55 -29.36 -12.78
C THR A 39 11.97 -29.73 -12.39
N ILE A 40 12.61 -30.55 -13.23
CA ILE A 40 13.92 -31.12 -12.98
C ILE A 40 14.83 -30.70 -14.13
N LYS A 41 15.99 -30.12 -13.81
CA LYS A 41 17.02 -29.73 -14.76
C LYS A 41 18.32 -30.46 -14.38
N ASN A 42 19.00 -31.02 -15.39
CA ASN A 42 20.21 -31.84 -15.28
C ASN A 42 20.09 -33.14 -14.46
N GLY A 43 18.98 -33.37 -13.77
CA GLY A 43 18.69 -34.62 -13.06
C GLY A 43 17.87 -35.61 -13.88
N LYS A 44 18.09 -36.90 -13.65
CA LYS A 44 17.23 -37.99 -14.16
C LYS A 44 16.46 -38.59 -12.99
N VAL A 45 15.15 -38.77 -13.17
CA VAL A 45 14.31 -39.46 -12.16
C VAL A 45 14.65 -40.94 -12.20
N GLN A 46 15.08 -41.49 -11.06
CA GLN A 46 15.31 -42.92 -10.87
C GLN A 46 14.57 -43.40 -9.62
N LYS A 47 14.34 -44.72 -9.56
CA LYS A 47 13.79 -45.39 -8.38
C LYS A 47 14.96 -45.89 -7.54
N GLU A 48 15.24 -45.21 -6.43
CA GLU A 48 16.24 -45.66 -5.46
C GLU A 48 15.56 -46.06 -4.15
N PHE A 49 16.01 -47.17 -3.56
CA PHE A 49 15.48 -47.70 -2.30
C PHE A 49 16.50 -47.53 -1.18
N CYS A 50 16.03 -47.06 -0.02
CA CYS A 50 16.81 -46.96 1.20
C CYS A 50 16.01 -47.60 2.34
N ASN A 51 16.52 -48.69 2.95
CA ASN A 51 15.83 -49.48 3.97
C ASN A 51 14.39 -49.87 3.55
N SER A 52 14.22 -50.40 2.34
CA SER A 52 12.92 -50.76 1.73
C SER A 52 11.94 -49.60 1.51
N LYS A 53 12.40 -48.34 1.64
CA LYS A 53 11.58 -47.17 1.36
C LYS A 53 12.06 -46.50 0.08
N LEU A 54 11.12 -46.14 -0.79
CA LEU A 54 11.38 -45.54 -2.08
C LEU A 54 11.66 -44.02 -1.93
N VAL A 55 12.70 -43.53 -2.58
CA VAL A 55 13.16 -42.14 -2.54
C VAL A 55 12.93 -41.50 -3.91
N PHE A 56 12.43 -40.26 -3.95
CA PHE A 56 12.33 -39.48 -5.19
C PHE A 56 13.69 -38.94 -5.54
N GLY A 57 14.44 -39.64 -6.39
CA GLY A 57 15.87 -39.40 -6.49
C GLY A 57 16.60 -40.16 -7.57
N GLY A 58 17.87 -40.45 -7.29
CA GLY A 58 18.89 -40.79 -8.29
C GLY A 58 19.38 -39.58 -9.07
N PHE A 59 19.16 -38.37 -8.52
CA PHE A 59 19.68 -37.14 -9.08
C PHE A 59 21.18 -37.09 -8.89
N GLY A 60 21.92 -36.80 -9.96
CA GLY A 60 23.35 -36.60 -9.90
C GLY A 60 23.72 -35.19 -9.45
N GLY A 61 25.02 -34.90 -9.55
CA GLY A 61 25.56 -33.55 -9.49
C GLY A 61 24.93 -32.56 -10.47
N GLN A 62 25.07 -31.26 -10.17
CA GLN A 62 24.55 -30.13 -10.96
C GLN A 62 23.04 -30.18 -11.24
N THR A 63 22.29 -30.94 -10.44
CA THR A 63 20.83 -31.05 -10.56
C THR A 63 20.14 -29.93 -9.80
N VAL A 64 19.11 -29.35 -10.41
CA VAL A 64 18.14 -28.51 -9.70
C VAL A 64 16.73 -29.01 -9.94
N ILE A 65 15.98 -29.11 -8.85
CA ILE A 65 14.54 -29.39 -8.88
C ILE A 65 13.80 -28.19 -8.29
N SER A 66 12.67 -27.85 -8.88
CA SER A 66 11.86 -26.74 -8.41
C SER A 66 10.37 -27.04 -8.52
N LYS A 67 9.61 -26.45 -7.61
CA LYS A 67 8.15 -26.51 -7.61
C LYS A 67 7.53 -25.23 -7.08
N LEU A 68 6.48 -24.79 -7.76
CA LEU A 68 5.59 -23.72 -7.32
C LEU A 68 4.38 -24.34 -6.63
N LEU A 69 4.07 -23.86 -5.44
CA LEU A 69 2.91 -24.26 -4.65
C LEU A 69 2.06 -23.02 -4.35
N ILE A 70 0.77 -23.05 -4.69
CA ILE A 70 -0.15 -22.01 -4.23
C ILE A 70 -0.63 -22.37 -2.84
N VAL A 71 -0.59 -21.39 -1.95
CA VAL A 71 -0.96 -21.57 -0.55
C VAL A 71 -2.04 -20.53 -0.19
N PRO A 72 -3.00 -20.86 0.68
CA PRO A 72 -3.99 -19.88 1.11
C PRO A 72 -3.30 -18.78 1.91
N THR A 73 -4.00 -17.65 2.12
CA THR A 73 -3.47 -16.52 2.89
C THR A 73 -3.01 -16.95 4.29
N HIS A 74 -1.78 -16.60 4.64
CA HIS A 74 -1.10 -17.00 5.86
C HIS A 74 -0.07 -15.94 6.23
N ALA A 75 0.44 -16.01 7.46
CA ALA A 75 1.53 -15.15 7.93
C ALA A 75 2.83 -15.92 8.21
N TYR A 76 2.74 -17.24 8.28
CA TYR A 76 3.81 -18.10 8.76
C TYR A 76 3.84 -19.43 8.03
N ILE A 77 5.05 -19.91 7.71
CA ILE A 77 5.29 -21.24 7.13
C ILE A 77 6.27 -21.99 8.00
N LYS A 78 5.99 -23.28 8.19
CA LYS A 78 6.94 -24.31 8.62
C LYS A 78 7.15 -25.30 7.49
N ILE A 79 8.39 -25.65 7.21
CA ILE A 79 8.75 -26.65 6.20
C ILE A 79 9.66 -27.71 6.82
N GLY A 80 9.45 -28.96 6.41
CA GLY A 80 10.29 -30.11 6.73
C GLY A 80 10.48 -30.97 5.47
N VAL A 81 11.71 -31.42 5.21
CA VAL A 81 11.99 -32.41 4.16
C VAL A 81 13.18 -33.27 4.51
N ASP A 82 13.11 -34.55 4.18
CA ASP A 82 14.20 -35.50 4.33
C ASP A 82 14.93 -35.69 3.00
N ILE A 83 16.22 -35.41 2.99
CA ILE A 83 17.13 -35.66 1.87
C ILE A 83 17.98 -36.89 2.16
N TRP A 84 18.18 -37.72 1.14
CA TRP A 84 19.08 -38.87 1.15
C TRP A 84 20.19 -38.64 0.13
N SER A 85 21.46 -38.73 0.53
CA SER A 85 22.60 -38.54 -0.37
C SER A 85 23.68 -39.62 -0.21
N SER A 86 24.32 -40.05 -1.30
CA SER A 86 25.33 -41.13 -1.30
C SER A 86 26.68 -40.75 -0.68
N ASN A 87 26.91 -39.48 -0.36
CA ASN A 87 28.10 -39.02 0.35
C ASN A 87 27.84 -37.77 1.21
N GLN A 88 28.79 -37.46 2.11
CA GLN A 88 28.78 -36.24 2.93
C GLN A 88 29.26 -34.99 2.18
N TRP A 89 29.72 -35.13 0.93
CA TRP A 89 30.47 -34.10 0.20
C TRP A 89 29.68 -33.40 -0.92
N GLY A 90 28.59 -34.00 -1.41
CA GLY A 90 27.60 -33.32 -2.24
C GLY A 90 26.63 -32.51 -1.38
N GLN A 91 26.81 -31.19 -1.30
CA GLN A 91 25.92 -30.32 -0.53
C GLN A 91 24.60 -30.17 -1.30
N VAL A 92 23.62 -30.99 -0.96
CA VAL A 92 22.24 -30.67 -1.33
C VAL A 92 21.81 -29.47 -0.51
N LYS A 93 21.35 -28.43 -1.19
CA LYS A 93 20.76 -27.25 -0.57
C LYS A 93 19.27 -27.22 -0.85
N VAL A 94 18.50 -26.77 0.13
CA VAL A 94 17.05 -26.63 0.04
C VAL A 94 16.74 -25.16 0.30
N TYR A 95 15.89 -24.58 -0.55
CA TYR A 95 15.49 -23.18 -0.46
C TYR A 95 13.97 -23.07 -0.48
N LEU A 96 13.45 -22.20 0.37
CA LEU A 96 12.08 -21.69 0.28
C LEU A 96 12.14 -20.25 -0.20
N ASP A 97 11.62 -20.02 -1.40
CA ASP A 97 11.88 -18.84 -2.22
C ASP A 97 13.39 -18.63 -2.35
N HIS A 98 13.97 -17.60 -1.73
CA HIS A 98 15.41 -17.36 -1.74
C HIS A 98 16.11 -17.77 -0.44
N VAL A 99 15.36 -18.20 0.58
CA VAL A 99 15.90 -18.46 1.91
C VAL A 99 16.44 -19.89 1.96
N GLU A 100 17.74 -20.04 2.20
CA GLU A 100 18.37 -21.35 2.39
C GLU A 100 17.91 -21.96 3.71
N ILE A 101 17.43 -23.20 3.66
CA ILE A 101 17.02 -23.99 4.82
C ILE A 101 18.23 -24.77 5.31
N LEU A 102 18.53 -24.65 6.60
CA LEU A 102 19.61 -25.40 7.21
C LEU A 102 19.17 -26.84 7.49
N SER A 103 20.09 -27.78 7.29
CA SER A 103 19.87 -29.19 7.63
C SER A 103 20.35 -29.50 9.04
N VAL A 104 19.63 -30.37 9.74
CA VAL A 104 20.18 -31.19 10.82
C VAL A 104 20.55 -32.55 10.22
N GLN A 105 21.85 -32.87 10.24
CA GLN A 105 22.32 -34.17 9.76
C GLN A 105 21.97 -35.25 10.78
N ILE A 106 21.19 -36.24 10.35
CA ILE A 106 20.94 -37.45 11.11
C ILE A 106 21.71 -38.55 10.39
N GLN A 107 22.90 -38.90 10.90
CA GLN A 107 23.69 -40.00 10.32
C GLN A 107 22.97 -41.33 10.52
N GLN A 108 22.01 -41.63 9.65
CA GLN A 108 21.34 -42.91 9.55
C GLN A 108 21.81 -43.58 8.27
N ARG A 109 22.65 -44.60 8.40
CA ARG A 109 23.09 -45.43 7.28
C ARG A 109 21.96 -46.36 6.85
N CYS A 110 21.75 -46.48 5.54
CA CYS A 110 21.00 -47.59 4.98
C CYS A 110 21.93 -48.81 4.86
N SER A 111 21.46 -49.99 5.26
CA SER A 111 22.31 -51.18 5.46
C SER A 111 22.91 -51.79 4.19
N GLU A 112 22.56 -51.29 3.00
CA GLU A 112 23.00 -51.84 1.71
C GLU A 112 23.74 -50.82 0.81
N ASN A 113 23.68 -49.52 1.09
CA ASN A 113 24.36 -48.44 0.35
C ASN A 113 24.73 -47.30 1.31
N ASP A 114 25.88 -46.64 1.13
CA ASP A 114 26.39 -45.55 1.99
C ASP A 114 25.59 -44.22 1.88
N TYR A 115 24.26 -44.26 1.92
CA TYR A 115 23.43 -43.06 1.96
C TYR A 115 23.34 -42.47 3.37
N TYR A 116 23.36 -41.14 3.43
CA TYR A 116 23.18 -40.32 4.62
C TYR A 116 21.82 -39.60 4.57
N LEU A 117 21.14 -39.55 5.71
CA LEU A 117 19.89 -38.81 5.89
C LEU A 117 20.18 -37.41 6.43
N SER A 118 19.54 -36.41 5.83
CA SER A 118 19.60 -35.04 6.27
C SER A 118 18.19 -34.49 6.34
N THR A 119 17.76 -34.03 7.51
CA THR A 119 16.45 -33.43 7.67
C THR A 119 16.58 -31.92 7.66
N PHE A 120 15.91 -31.28 6.72
CA PHE A 120 15.87 -29.83 6.55
C PHE A 120 14.57 -29.32 7.14
N THR A 121 14.66 -28.53 8.20
CA THR A 121 13.49 -27.96 8.86
C THR A 121 13.73 -26.50 9.15
N SER A 122 12.76 -25.66 8.82
CA SER A 122 12.80 -24.26 9.21
C SER A 122 11.40 -23.66 9.25
N GLU A 123 11.32 -22.48 9.84
CA GLU A 123 10.07 -21.73 10.04
C GLU A 123 10.33 -20.26 9.73
N PHE A 124 9.41 -19.63 9.00
CA PHE A 124 9.59 -18.28 8.47
C PHE A 124 8.28 -17.49 8.51
N THR A 125 8.40 -16.18 8.71
CA THR A 125 7.32 -15.26 8.35
C THR A 125 7.19 -15.23 6.83
N HIS A 126 5.95 -15.33 6.36
CA HIS A 126 5.67 -15.37 4.93
C HIS A 126 4.21 -15.01 4.66
N SER A 127 4.00 -14.05 3.76
CA SER A 127 2.69 -13.47 3.42
C SER A 127 2.28 -13.68 1.96
N GLY A 128 3.16 -14.24 1.12
CA GLY A 128 2.93 -14.41 -0.32
C GLY A 128 1.89 -15.49 -0.66
N ALA A 129 1.15 -15.32 -1.76
CA ALA A 129 0.14 -16.28 -2.22
C ALA A 129 0.69 -17.63 -2.73
N SER A 130 2.01 -17.76 -2.84
CA SER A 130 2.67 -19.00 -3.29
C SER A 130 3.93 -19.27 -2.48
N ILE A 131 4.52 -20.44 -2.66
CA ILE A 131 5.84 -20.83 -2.19
C ILE A 131 6.60 -21.40 -3.38
N ILE A 132 7.88 -21.06 -3.53
CA ILE A 132 8.77 -21.72 -4.48
C ILE A 132 9.78 -22.55 -3.72
N LEU A 133 9.69 -23.87 -3.87
CA LEU A 133 10.66 -24.79 -3.31
C LEU A 133 11.72 -25.09 -4.37
N VAL A 134 12.99 -24.83 -4.05
CA VAL A 134 14.14 -25.15 -4.90
C VAL A 134 15.07 -26.07 -4.12
N MET A 135 15.47 -27.19 -4.73
CA MET A 135 16.52 -28.04 -4.16
C MET A 135 17.59 -28.27 -5.22
N SER A 136 18.85 -28.16 -4.82
CA SER A 136 19.98 -28.27 -5.75
C SER A 136 21.10 -29.11 -5.18
N GLY A 137 21.65 -30.03 -5.98
CA GLY A 137 22.87 -30.77 -5.66
C GLY A 137 24.03 -30.27 -6.51
N ASN A 138 25.13 -29.85 -5.89
CA ASN A 138 26.30 -29.26 -6.56
C ASN A 138 27.44 -30.27 -6.86
N GLY A 139 27.18 -31.56 -6.68
CA GLY A 139 28.17 -32.62 -6.82
C GLY A 139 28.68 -32.87 -8.25
N GLU A 140 29.53 -33.88 -8.41
CA GLU A 140 29.84 -34.46 -9.71
C GLU A 140 28.69 -35.36 -10.20
N GLU A 141 28.43 -35.38 -11.51
CA GLU A 141 27.22 -35.97 -12.11
C GLU A 141 27.07 -37.48 -11.84
N ASN A 142 28.18 -38.22 -11.69
CA ASN A 142 28.18 -39.68 -11.61
C ASN A 142 28.37 -40.26 -10.19
N ASP A 143 28.89 -39.48 -9.24
CA ASP A 143 29.27 -39.99 -7.91
C ASP A 143 28.33 -39.52 -6.78
N ASN A 144 27.58 -38.44 -7.01
CA ASN A 144 26.83 -37.74 -5.96
C ASN A 144 25.33 -37.88 -6.18
N LYS A 145 24.82 -39.07 -5.85
CA LYS A 145 23.40 -39.37 -5.98
C LYS A 145 22.62 -38.85 -4.79
N TRP A 146 21.48 -38.23 -5.05
CA TRP A 146 20.58 -37.79 -4.00
C TRP A 146 19.10 -37.88 -4.39
N GLY A 147 18.26 -37.76 -3.38
CA GLY A 147 16.81 -37.68 -3.53
C GLY A 147 16.14 -37.23 -2.24
N PHE A 148 14.82 -37.08 -2.28
CA PHE A 148 14.05 -36.60 -1.13
C PHE A 148 12.77 -37.40 -0.88
N ARG A 149 12.23 -37.22 0.32
CA ARG A 149 10.97 -37.81 0.79
C ARG A 149 10.40 -36.98 1.94
N ASN A 150 9.19 -37.32 2.38
CA ASN A 150 8.55 -36.75 3.58
C ASN A 150 8.51 -35.20 3.56
N LEU A 151 8.22 -34.59 2.39
CA LEU A 151 8.03 -33.14 2.31
C LEU A 151 6.74 -32.75 3.04
N GLU A 152 6.87 -31.94 4.07
CA GLU A 152 5.76 -31.38 4.84
C GLU A 152 5.86 -29.85 4.84
N ILE A 153 4.78 -29.19 4.46
CA ILE A 153 4.65 -27.73 4.57
C ILE A 153 3.42 -27.47 5.44
N SER A 154 3.59 -26.70 6.51
CA SER A 154 2.50 -26.27 7.37
C SER A 154 2.44 -24.75 7.37
N ILE A 155 1.25 -24.19 7.44
CA ILE A 155 1.05 -22.74 7.47
C ILE A 155 0.12 -22.33 8.60
N GLU A 156 0.36 -21.13 9.11
CA GLU A 156 -0.57 -20.44 10.01
C GLU A 156 -1.44 -19.51 9.17
N LYS A 157 -2.69 -19.92 8.94
CA LYS A 157 -3.65 -19.13 8.17
C LYS A 157 -3.90 -17.76 8.81
N CYS A 158 -4.17 -16.78 7.98
CA CYS A 158 -4.67 -15.50 8.47
C CYS A 158 -6.00 -15.67 9.23
N PRO A 159 -6.29 -14.77 10.19
CA PRO A 159 -7.61 -14.67 10.80
C PRO A 159 -8.74 -14.59 9.76
N GLN A 160 -9.93 -15.04 10.14
CA GLN A 160 -11.08 -15.06 9.25
C GLN A 160 -11.35 -13.65 8.67
N SER A 161 -11.64 -13.60 7.36
CA SER A 161 -11.89 -12.39 6.58
C SER A 161 -10.68 -11.51 6.29
N CYS A 162 -9.48 -11.84 6.79
CA CYS A 162 -8.26 -11.12 6.41
C CYS A 162 -7.77 -11.56 5.03
N GLN A 163 -7.49 -10.57 4.18
CA GLN A 163 -7.00 -10.80 2.81
C GLN A 163 -5.47 -10.90 2.74
N VAL A 164 -4.79 -10.31 3.72
CA VAL A 164 -3.35 -10.37 4.00
C VAL A 164 -3.18 -10.18 5.51
N CYS A 165 -2.15 -10.77 6.11
CA CYS A 165 -1.86 -10.61 7.54
C CYS A 165 -0.36 -10.79 7.81
N ASP A 166 0.07 -10.27 8.94
CA ASP A 166 1.39 -10.47 9.54
C ASP A 166 1.31 -11.44 10.72
N GLN A 167 2.46 -11.91 11.19
CA GLN A 167 2.51 -12.87 12.28
C GLN A 167 1.95 -12.25 13.57
N GLY A 168 0.97 -12.92 14.16
CA GLY A 168 0.30 -12.45 15.38
C GLY A 168 -0.82 -11.45 15.15
N ASP A 169 -1.18 -11.15 13.89
CA ASP A 169 -2.36 -10.33 13.60
C ASP A 169 -3.64 -10.97 14.16
N ILE A 170 -4.52 -10.11 14.68
CA ILE A 170 -5.90 -10.45 14.99
C ILE A 170 -6.80 -9.95 13.85
N ALA A 171 -8.05 -10.43 13.82
CA ALA A 171 -8.97 -10.11 12.74
C ALA A 171 -9.14 -8.60 12.53
N GLU A 172 -9.21 -7.83 13.60
CA GLU A 172 -9.37 -6.38 13.58
C GLU A 172 -8.18 -5.67 12.92
N THR A 173 -6.94 -6.12 13.17
CA THR A 173 -5.74 -5.45 12.64
C THR A 173 -5.51 -5.76 11.16
N CYS A 174 -5.82 -6.98 10.70
CA CYS A 174 -5.61 -7.36 9.31
C CYS A 174 -6.79 -7.05 8.37
N GLN A 175 -8.01 -6.88 8.89
CA GLN A 175 -9.19 -6.58 8.07
C GLN A 175 -9.18 -5.17 7.46
N ILE A 176 -8.27 -4.29 7.90
CA ILE A 176 -8.11 -2.96 7.31
C ILE A 176 -7.71 -3.06 5.84
N TRP A 177 -6.92 -4.07 5.46
CA TRP A 177 -6.40 -4.22 4.11
C TRP A 177 -7.48 -4.69 3.14
N LYS A 178 -7.74 -3.87 2.12
CA LYS A 178 -8.63 -4.18 1.01
C LYS A 178 -7.83 -4.39 -0.26
N SER A 179 -8.04 -5.52 -0.91
CA SER A 179 -7.37 -5.87 -2.17
C SER A 179 -7.94 -5.04 -3.32
N VAL A 180 -7.05 -4.46 -4.12
CA VAL A 180 -7.41 -3.64 -5.29
C VAL A 180 -6.90 -4.25 -6.60
N GLN A 181 -5.75 -4.93 -6.58
CA GLN A 181 -5.18 -5.55 -7.76
C GLN A 181 -4.54 -6.89 -7.38
N ASN A 182 -4.86 -7.95 -8.13
CA ASN A 182 -4.19 -9.24 -8.06
C ASN A 182 -3.80 -9.64 -9.49
N SER A 183 -2.52 -9.93 -9.74
CA SER A 183 -2.02 -10.30 -11.07
C SER A 183 -1.05 -11.48 -10.96
N TRP A 184 -1.04 -12.34 -11.97
CA TRP A 184 -0.01 -13.39 -12.14
C TRP A 184 0.09 -14.43 -11.00
N THR A 185 -1.01 -14.75 -10.32
CA THR A 185 -1.08 -15.72 -9.20
C THR A 185 -1.38 -17.16 -9.63
N ALA A 186 -1.58 -17.41 -10.93
CA ALA A 186 -1.98 -18.73 -11.42
C ALA A 186 -0.83 -19.75 -11.34
N ALA A 187 -1.14 -20.93 -10.79
CA ALA A 187 -0.18 -22.03 -10.56
C ALA A 187 0.24 -22.77 -11.83
N HIS A 188 -0.66 -22.88 -12.80
CA HIS A 188 -0.57 -23.84 -13.91
C HIS A 188 -0.93 -23.20 -15.24
N THR A 189 -0.16 -22.19 -15.63
CA THR A 189 -0.30 -21.57 -16.95
C THR A 189 1.04 -21.60 -17.66
N ASN A 190 1.02 -22.01 -18.93
CA ASN A 190 2.18 -21.85 -19.81
C ASN A 190 2.33 -20.39 -20.27
N PHE A 191 1.27 -19.60 -20.11
CA PHE A 191 1.19 -18.21 -20.52
C PHE A 191 0.48 -17.38 -19.45
N MET A 192 1.04 -16.23 -19.09
CA MET A 192 0.37 -15.24 -18.23
C MET A 192 0.06 -13.99 -19.06
N GLY A 193 -1.17 -13.50 -18.93
CA GLY A 193 -1.59 -12.25 -19.53
C GLY A 193 -0.95 -11.06 -18.83
N LEU A 194 -0.96 -9.90 -19.49
CA LEU A 194 -0.47 -8.66 -18.89
C LEU A 194 -1.40 -8.09 -17.82
N ASP A 195 -2.62 -8.62 -17.62
CA ASP A 195 -3.57 -8.18 -16.58
C ASP A 195 -3.80 -6.65 -16.56
N GLY A 196 -3.77 -6.01 -17.73
CA GLY A 196 -3.92 -4.57 -17.92
C GLY A 196 -2.67 -3.73 -17.58
N TRP A 197 -1.52 -4.37 -17.35
CA TRP A 197 -0.22 -3.71 -17.24
C TRP A 197 0.35 -3.41 -18.63
N MET A 198 1.02 -2.26 -18.76
CA MET A 198 1.70 -1.85 -19.98
C MET A 198 3.17 -2.24 -19.91
N SER A 199 3.70 -2.87 -20.97
CA SER A 199 5.12 -3.13 -21.08
C SER A 199 5.87 -1.87 -21.52
N ILE A 200 6.95 -1.55 -20.82
CA ILE A 200 7.89 -0.48 -21.18
C ILE A 200 9.00 -1.11 -22.01
N ASN A 201 9.11 -0.75 -23.29
CA ASN A 201 10.19 -1.11 -24.24
C ASN A 201 10.55 -2.61 -24.36
N GLY A 202 9.80 -3.51 -23.72
CA GLY A 202 10.08 -4.93 -23.59
C GLY A 202 9.19 -5.79 -24.48
N ILE A 203 9.58 -7.06 -24.60
CA ILE A 203 8.70 -8.03 -25.27
C ILE A 203 7.57 -8.36 -24.30
N SER A 204 6.37 -7.91 -24.66
CA SER A 204 5.15 -8.19 -23.90
C SER A 204 4.90 -9.70 -23.82
N GLY A 205 4.79 -10.22 -22.60
CA GLY A 205 4.37 -11.60 -22.36
C GLY A 205 5.10 -12.26 -21.21
N SER A 206 4.87 -13.56 -21.09
CA SER A 206 5.43 -14.39 -20.03
C SER A 206 6.58 -15.28 -20.53
N SER A 207 7.46 -15.66 -19.61
CA SER A 207 8.45 -16.72 -19.78
C SER A 207 8.26 -17.80 -18.70
N LYS A 208 9.13 -18.80 -18.66
CA LYS A 208 9.15 -19.82 -17.62
C LYS A 208 10.57 -19.98 -17.09
N CYS A 209 10.71 -19.94 -15.77
CA CYS A 209 11.96 -20.18 -15.09
C CYS A 209 11.85 -21.45 -14.24
N GLY A 210 12.41 -22.57 -14.71
CA GLY A 210 12.15 -23.87 -14.10
C GLY A 210 10.66 -24.19 -14.11
N GLY A 211 10.07 -24.43 -12.93
CA GLY A 211 8.63 -24.67 -12.76
C GLY A 211 7.77 -23.40 -12.64
N VAL A 212 8.37 -22.21 -12.72
CA VAL A 212 7.78 -20.93 -12.28
C VAL A 212 7.48 -20.03 -13.50
N PRO A 213 6.21 -19.85 -13.92
CA PRO A 213 5.87 -18.96 -15.05
C PRO A 213 6.03 -17.46 -14.72
N LEU A 214 6.83 -16.65 -15.37
CA LEU A 214 7.02 -15.24 -14.99
C LEU A 214 6.36 -14.31 -16.00
N ILE A 215 5.84 -13.15 -15.58
CA ILE A 215 5.69 -12.04 -16.53
C ILE A 215 7.06 -11.42 -16.71
N GLY A 216 7.47 -11.18 -17.94
CA GLY A 216 8.89 -10.91 -18.22
C GLY A 216 9.74 -12.17 -18.12
N GLY A 217 10.92 -12.04 -17.52
CA GLY A 217 11.96 -13.06 -17.38
C GLY A 217 12.91 -13.10 -18.59
N TYR A 218 13.62 -14.22 -18.72
CA TYR A 218 14.63 -14.43 -19.76
C TYR A 218 14.10 -14.13 -21.16
N GLN A 219 14.84 -13.33 -21.93
CA GLN A 219 14.49 -12.81 -23.26
C GLN A 219 13.21 -11.97 -23.32
N ARG A 220 12.81 -11.33 -22.20
CA ARG A 220 11.62 -10.48 -22.13
C ARG A 220 11.89 -9.12 -21.52
N PHE A 221 12.41 -9.07 -20.29
CA PHE A 221 12.77 -7.81 -19.60
C PHE A 221 14.24 -7.82 -19.19
N GLY A 222 15.03 -6.92 -19.78
CA GLY A 222 16.41 -6.58 -19.46
C GLY A 222 16.60 -5.06 -19.36
N ASN A 223 17.69 -4.52 -19.92
CA ASN A 223 17.97 -3.08 -19.92
C ASN A 223 16.81 -2.23 -20.47
N ASN A 224 16.43 -1.18 -19.73
CA ASN A 224 15.37 -0.21 -20.06
C ASN A 224 13.98 -0.83 -20.28
N GLN A 225 13.74 -2.05 -19.79
CA GLN A 225 12.49 -2.77 -19.93
C GLN A 225 11.78 -2.94 -18.59
N GLY A 226 10.45 -3.08 -18.63
CA GLY A 226 9.67 -3.25 -17.40
C GLY A 226 8.16 -3.22 -17.60
N LEU A 227 7.44 -2.93 -16.51
CA LEU A 227 5.98 -2.86 -16.49
C LEU A 227 5.48 -1.61 -15.75
N SER A 228 4.36 -1.06 -16.23
CA SER A 228 3.71 0.12 -15.67
C SER A 228 2.20 -0.05 -15.62
N LYS A 229 1.56 0.42 -14.54
CA LYS A 229 0.10 0.53 -14.47
C LYS A 229 -0.32 1.64 -13.52
N THR A 230 -1.35 2.41 -13.92
CA THR A 230 -2.05 3.34 -13.03
C THR A 230 -3.34 2.71 -12.54
N ILE A 231 -3.55 2.74 -11.22
CA ILE A 231 -4.67 2.11 -10.54
C ILE A 231 -5.40 3.18 -9.74
N ARG A 232 -6.71 3.34 -9.97
CA ARG A 232 -7.57 4.22 -9.16
C ARG A 232 -8.00 3.54 -7.87
N LEU A 233 -8.04 4.30 -6.80
CA LEU A 233 -8.25 3.83 -5.43
C LEU A 233 -9.37 4.64 -4.78
N GLN A 234 -10.11 4.01 -3.87
CA GLN A 234 -11.01 4.74 -2.97
C GLN A 234 -10.18 5.57 -1.97
N PRO A 235 -10.78 6.55 -1.25
CA PRO A 235 -10.10 7.25 -0.17
C PRO A 235 -9.35 6.31 0.79
N HIS A 236 -8.07 6.57 1.00
CA HIS A 236 -7.16 5.71 1.76
C HIS A 236 -5.96 6.50 2.28
N TYR A 237 -5.17 5.87 3.15
CA TYR A 237 -3.97 6.49 3.74
C TYR A 237 -2.70 5.64 3.61
N LYS A 238 -2.82 4.35 3.25
CA LYS A 238 -1.69 3.44 3.03
C LYS A 238 -1.93 2.48 1.87
N LEU A 239 -0.82 2.05 1.26
CA LEU A 239 -0.76 0.95 0.31
C LEU A 239 0.18 -0.14 0.84
N ARG A 240 -0.14 -1.40 0.53
CA ARG A 240 0.73 -2.56 0.75
C ARG A 240 0.84 -3.36 -0.53
N LEU A 241 2.07 -3.60 -1.01
CA LEU A 241 2.35 -4.37 -2.22
C LEU A 241 3.14 -5.62 -1.85
N LEU A 242 2.59 -6.77 -2.23
CA LEU A 242 3.29 -8.05 -2.26
C LEU A 242 3.59 -8.41 -3.72
N VAL A 243 4.81 -8.81 -4.01
CA VAL A 243 5.22 -9.29 -5.33
C VAL A 243 6.42 -10.22 -5.23
N LEU A 244 6.49 -11.22 -6.12
CA LEU A 244 7.67 -12.04 -6.31
C LEU A 244 8.52 -11.49 -7.46
N TRP A 245 9.77 -11.15 -7.15
CA TRP A 245 10.80 -10.76 -8.12
C TRP A 245 11.69 -11.94 -8.48
N ALA A 246 11.98 -12.14 -9.75
CA ALA A 246 12.93 -13.12 -10.23
C ALA A 246 14.15 -12.41 -10.81
N LYS A 247 15.34 -12.65 -10.26
CA LYS A 247 16.64 -12.26 -10.85
C LYS A 247 17.19 -13.43 -11.66
N ILE A 248 17.61 -13.15 -12.90
CA ILE A 248 18.06 -14.17 -13.85
C ILE A 248 19.34 -13.68 -14.54
N ASP A 249 20.30 -14.59 -14.67
CA ASP A 249 21.58 -14.42 -15.38
C ASP A 249 22.56 -13.42 -14.73
N SER A 250 23.25 -12.59 -15.51
CA SER A 250 24.60 -12.11 -15.22
C SER A 250 24.72 -10.79 -14.45
N TRP A 251 23.67 -10.36 -13.75
CA TRP A 251 23.61 -9.05 -13.06
C TRP A 251 24.90 -8.75 -12.28
N ASP A 252 25.44 -7.54 -12.37
CA ASP A 252 26.78 -7.23 -11.85
C ASP A 252 26.85 -5.91 -11.03
N ASN A 253 26.08 -5.87 -9.94
CA ASN A 253 25.83 -4.75 -9.02
C ASN A 253 24.70 -3.83 -9.49
N GLU A 254 23.70 -4.44 -10.11
CA GLU A 254 22.55 -3.76 -10.69
C GLU A 254 21.32 -3.93 -9.81
N ASN A 255 20.36 -3.03 -9.94
CA ASN A 255 19.25 -2.90 -9.02
C ASN A 255 17.93 -3.31 -9.65
N GLY A 256 17.11 -4.04 -8.90
CA GLY A 256 15.67 -4.10 -9.13
C GLY A 256 15.00 -2.91 -8.44
N LEU A 257 13.99 -2.32 -9.08
CA LEU A 257 13.34 -1.09 -8.65
C LEU A 257 11.81 -1.21 -8.70
N ILE A 258 11.14 -0.71 -7.66
CA ILE A 258 9.70 -0.47 -7.65
C ILE A 258 9.47 1.00 -7.32
N LEU A 259 8.67 1.68 -8.14
CA LEU A 259 8.34 3.08 -7.96
C LEU A 259 6.82 3.26 -7.85
N PHE A 260 6.38 4.05 -6.89
CA PHE A 260 5.01 4.55 -6.78
C PHE A 260 5.01 6.04 -7.12
N ASP A 261 4.25 6.43 -8.13
CA ASP A 261 4.16 7.81 -8.63
C ASP A 261 5.52 8.45 -8.94
N GLY A 262 6.45 7.64 -9.47
CA GLY A 262 7.82 8.06 -9.76
C GLY A 262 8.75 8.12 -8.54
N LYS A 263 8.26 7.89 -7.32
CA LYS A 263 9.08 7.75 -6.12
C LYS A 263 9.48 6.30 -5.89
N GLN A 264 10.78 6.06 -5.72
CA GLN A 264 11.31 4.73 -5.39
C GLN A 264 10.82 4.27 -4.00
N VAL A 265 10.11 3.14 -3.96
CA VAL A 265 9.60 2.50 -2.73
C VAL A 265 10.33 1.19 -2.40
N TRP A 266 11.03 0.61 -3.38
CA TRP A 266 11.94 -0.51 -3.18
C TRP A 266 13.11 -0.42 -4.16
N ASN A 267 14.30 -0.75 -3.66
CA ASN A 267 15.53 -0.83 -4.43
C ASN A 267 16.45 -1.87 -3.78
N GLN A 268 16.87 -2.85 -4.57
CA GLN A 268 17.80 -3.87 -4.12
C GLN A 268 18.81 -4.20 -5.21
N SER A 269 20.09 -4.13 -4.85
CA SER A 269 21.20 -4.55 -5.69
C SER A 269 21.32 -6.08 -5.72
N PHE A 270 21.63 -6.63 -6.89
CA PHE A 270 21.96 -8.03 -7.09
C PHE A 270 23.26 -8.18 -7.88
N ASN A 271 23.93 -9.30 -7.60
CA ASN A 271 25.14 -9.76 -8.27
C ASN A 271 24.94 -11.11 -8.95
N ASN A 272 25.95 -11.50 -9.73
CA ASN A 272 25.89 -12.65 -10.61
C ASN A 272 25.79 -13.97 -9.81
N ASP A 273 26.33 -13.98 -8.59
CA ASP A 273 26.34 -15.08 -7.62
C ASP A 273 25.19 -15.01 -6.59
N ASN A 274 24.32 -14.01 -6.65
CA ASN A 274 23.17 -13.94 -5.76
C ASN A 274 22.09 -14.93 -6.23
N GLY A 275 21.79 -15.93 -5.40
CA GLY A 275 20.74 -16.92 -5.72
C GLY A 275 21.05 -18.34 -5.29
N TYR A 276 20.38 -19.26 -5.96
CA TYR A 276 20.56 -20.69 -5.76
C TYR A 276 21.93 -21.14 -6.25
N GLN A 277 22.50 -22.11 -5.55
CA GLN A 277 23.79 -22.70 -5.89
C GLN A 277 23.85 -23.31 -7.30
N VAL A 278 22.71 -23.77 -7.84
CA VAL A 278 22.60 -24.25 -9.23
C VAL A 278 21.56 -23.41 -9.96
N LYS A 279 21.95 -22.89 -11.12
CA LYS A 279 21.12 -22.04 -11.97
C LYS A 279 19.84 -22.73 -12.43
N VAL A 280 18.68 -22.12 -12.13
CA VAL A 280 17.36 -22.66 -12.48
C VAL A 280 17.03 -22.40 -13.96
N CYS A 281 17.26 -21.19 -14.46
CA CYS A 281 16.90 -20.77 -15.82
C CYS A 281 17.79 -19.63 -16.30
N GLY A 282 17.60 -19.21 -17.56
CA GLY A 282 18.35 -18.13 -18.21
C GLY A 282 19.21 -18.64 -19.36
N ASN A 283 20.28 -17.94 -19.66
CA ASN A 283 21.26 -18.33 -20.68
C ASN A 283 22.02 -19.63 -20.30
N SER A 284 22.87 -20.14 -21.20
CA SER A 284 23.59 -21.41 -21.02
C SER A 284 24.74 -21.36 -20.00
N GLU A 285 25.14 -20.17 -19.54
CA GLU A 285 26.28 -20.00 -18.65
C GLU A 285 25.92 -20.38 -17.21
N SER A 286 26.57 -21.42 -16.66
CA SER A 286 26.17 -22.03 -15.39
C SER A 286 26.65 -21.29 -14.14
N LYS A 287 27.66 -20.42 -14.27
CA LYS A 287 28.19 -19.65 -13.11
C LYS A 287 27.23 -18.60 -12.56
N TYR A 288 26.21 -18.23 -13.34
CA TYR A 288 25.21 -17.25 -12.95
C TYR A 288 24.09 -17.87 -12.13
N HIS A 289 23.67 -17.20 -11.07
CA HIS A 289 22.65 -17.69 -10.17
C HIS A 289 21.27 -17.09 -10.49
N THR A 290 20.23 -17.90 -10.27
CA THR A 290 18.83 -17.48 -10.31
C THR A 290 18.35 -17.24 -8.88
N LEU A 291 17.47 -16.27 -8.66
CA LEU A 291 16.91 -15.96 -7.34
C LEU A 291 15.44 -15.57 -7.46
N PHE A 292 14.57 -16.15 -6.63
CA PHE A 292 13.20 -15.68 -6.44
C PHE A 292 13.05 -14.96 -5.09
N LYS A 293 12.95 -13.63 -5.12
CA LYS A 293 12.85 -12.75 -3.94
C LYS A 293 11.42 -12.26 -3.77
N ARG A 294 10.81 -12.52 -2.62
CA ARG A 294 9.55 -11.89 -2.24
C ARG A 294 9.80 -10.49 -1.71
N ILE A 295 8.93 -9.58 -2.12
CA ILE A 295 8.92 -8.18 -1.73
C ILE A 295 7.55 -7.92 -1.09
N ASP A 296 7.57 -7.35 0.11
CA ASP A 296 6.39 -6.90 0.85
C ASP A 296 6.71 -5.49 1.35
N ILE A 297 6.07 -4.48 0.74
CA ILE A 297 6.29 -3.07 1.06
C ILE A 297 4.99 -2.44 1.51
N THR A 298 5.07 -1.61 2.55
CA THR A 298 3.96 -0.77 3.00
C THR A 298 4.39 0.69 2.94
N VAL A 299 3.58 1.54 2.31
CA VAL A 299 3.88 2.96 2.11
C VAL A 299 2.67 3.81 2.43
N ASP A 300 2.90 4.98 3.03
CA ASP A 300 1.86 5.99 3.19
C ASP A 300 1.52 6.58 1.81
N HIS A 301 0.24 6.60 1.49
CA HIS A 301 -0.25 7.10 0.21
C HIS A 301 -1.74 7.45 0.33
N SER A 302 -2.12 8.62 -0.17
CA SER A 302 -3.49 9.15 -0.10
C SER A 302 -4.00 9.70 -1.44
N GLY A 303 -3.20 9.58 -2.52
CA GLY A 303 -3.61 9.98 -3.86
C GLY A 303 -4.78 9.15 -4.36
N ALA A 304 -5.69 9.73 -5.15
CA ALA A 304 -6.86 9.02 -5.70
C ALA A 304 -6.50 7.89 -6.70
N GLN A 305 -5.23 7.84 -7.11
CA GLN A 305 -4.66 6.79 -7.92
C GLN A 305 -3.18 6.62 -7.56
N VAL A 306 -2.62 5.46 -7.89
CA VAL A 306 -1.19 5.20 -7.82
C VAL A 306 -0.70 4.70 -9.17
N LYS A 307 0.41 5.23 -9.67
CA LYS A 307 1.16 4.66 -10.79
C LYS A 307 2.27 3.78 -10.23
N ILE A 308 2.25 2.50 -10.57
CA ILE A 308 3.28 1.54 -10.17
C ILE A 308 4.15 1.22 -11.37
N ASP A 309 5.47 1.40 -11.22
CA ASP A 309 6.47 1.05 -12.21
C ASP A 309 7.43 0.00 -11.64
N PHE A 310 7.62 -1.10 -12.38
CA PHE A 310 8.64 -2.12 -12.13
C PHE A 310 9.76 -1.95 -13.16
N GLN A 311 10.97 -1.68 -12.67
CA GLN A 311 12.14 -1.34 -13.50
C GLN A 311 13.41 -1.95 -12.94
N SER A 312 14.50 -1.81 -13.67
CA SER A 312 15.83 -2.23 -13.22
C SER A 312 16.92 -1.32 -13.77
N SER A 313 18.10 -1.34 -13.16
CA SER A 313 19.29 -0.66 -13.68
C SER A 313 20.15 -1.55 -14.58
N LEU A 314 19.59 -2.63 -15.14
CA LEU A 314 20.31 -3.55 -16.01
C LEU A 314 20.91 -2.83 -17.21
N ASP A 315 22.14 -3.16 -17.57
CA ASP A 315 22.84 -2.55 -18.69
C ASP A 315 22.97 -3.46 -19.92
N GLN A 316 22.71 -4.76 -19.78
CA GLN A 316 22.67 -5.72 -20.89
C GLN A 316 21.25 -6.08 -21.38
N GLY A 317 21.20 -6.71 -22.56
CA GLY A 317 19.98 -7.22 -23.16
C GLY A 317 19.31 -8.33 -22.34
N SER A 318 18.01 -8.51 -22.55
CA SER A 318 17.19 -9.50 -21.82
C SER A 318 17.64 -10.97 -21.96
N ASP A 319 18.54 -11.27 -22.90
CA ASP A 319 19.16 -12.56 -23.14
C ASP A 319 20.46 -12.79 -22.37
N ASP A 320 20.94 -11.78 -21.63
CA ASP A 320 22.09 -11.87 -20.72
C ASP A 320 21.78 -11.36 -19.32
N GLU A 321 20.95 -10.32 -19.17
CA GLU A 321 20.48 -9.82 -17.89
C GLU A 321 18.97 -9.67 -17.91
N SER A 322 18.28 -10.39 -17.03
CA SER A 322 16.83 -10.31 -17.02
C SER A 322 16.19 -10.41 -15.65
N PHE A 323 14.97 -9.87 -15.57
CA PHE A 323 14.07 -10.07 -14.44
C PHE A 323 12.68 -10.49 -14.89
N GLY A 324 11.94 -11.12 -13.98
CA GLY A 324 10.51 -11.36 -14.14
C GLY A 324 9.76 -11.17 -12.84
N LEU A 325 8.43 -11.10 -12.94
CA LEU A 325 7.54 -10.89 -11.80
C LEU A 325 6.47 -11.99 -11.73
N ARG A 326 5.94 -12.20 -10.53
CA ARG A 326 4.76 -13.05 -10.25
C ARG A 326 4.10 -12.58 -8.94
N ASP A 327 2.87 -13.06 -8.67
CA ASP A 327 2.20 -12.94 -7.37
C ASP A 327 2.02 -11.50 -6.93
N LEU A 328 1.67 -10.63 -7.87
CA LEU A 328 1.42 -9.24 -7.55
C LEU A 328 0.08 -9.14 -6.83
N GLN A 329 0.10 -8.62 -5.61
CA GLN A 329 -1.09 -8.28 -4.84
C GLN A 329 -0.92 -6.88 -4.26
N LEU A 330 -1.82 -5.97 -4.62
CA LEU A 330 -1.88 -4.62 -4.08
C LEU A 330 -3.10 -4.52 -3.16
N PHE A 331 -2.85 -4.01 -1.97
CA PHE A 331 -3.85 -3.70 -0.96
C PHE A 331 -3.79 -2.22 -0.59
N TYR A 332 -4.89 -1.69 -0.09
CA TYR A 332 -4.96 -0.35 0.48
C TYR A 332 -5.69 -0.38 1.84
N ALA A 333 -5.33 0.55 2.72
CA ALA A 333 -6.03 0.78 3.98
C ALA A 333 -7.00 1.96 3.80
N PRO A 334 -8.32 1.72 3.72
CA PRO A 334 -9.31 2.73 3.39
C PRO A 334 -9.44 3.77 4.51
N CYS A 335 -9.85 4.98 4.16
CA CYS A 335 -10.41 5.89 5.14
C CYS A 335 -11.74 5.35 5.68
N GLN A 336 -12.14 5.84 6.86
CA GLN A 336 -13.50 5.58 7.36
C GLN A 336 -14.55 6.06 6.34
N ASP A 337 -15.70 5.40 6.32
CA ASP A 337 -16.85 5.82 5.53
C ASP A 337 -17.10 7.32 5.65
N GLN A 338 -17.44 7.94 4.52
CA GLN A 338 -17.68 9.38 4.39
C GLN A 338 -16.45 10.27 4.65
N CYS A 339 -15.24 9.72 4.80
CA CYS A 339 -14.01 10.48 4.84
C CYS A 339 -13.30 10.40 3.47
N GLU A 340 -13.01 11.56 2.86
CA GLU A 340 -12.33 11.66 1.57
C GLU A 340 -10.80 11.68 1.71
N VAL A 341 -10.30 12.19 2.84
CA VAL A 341 -8.87 12.29 3.12
C VAL A 341 -8.65 11.99 4.58
N CYS A 342 -7.77 11.05 4.89
CA CYS A 342 -7.45 10.63 6.25
C CYS A 342 -5.94 10.38 6.39
N LYS A 343 -5.46 10.37 7.64
CA LYS A 343 -4.10 9.93 7.98
C LYS A 343 -4.04 8.56 8.66
N GLY A 344 -5.19 7.97 8.93
CA GLY A 344 -5.32 6.72 9.66
C GLY A 344 -6.73 6.15 9.62
N GLU A 345 -6.94 5.07 10.36
CA GLU A 345 -8.18 4.28 10.39
C GLU A 345 -9.26 4.90 11.27
N PHE A 346 -8.89 5.73 12.25
CA PHE A 346 -9.84 6.27 13.20
C PHE A 346 -10.55 7.51 12.65
N GLY A 347 -11.82 7.72 13.04
CA GLY A 347 -12.56 8.90 12.61
C GLY A 347 -11.94 10.23 13.06
N SER A 348 -11.28 10.24 14.21
CA SER A 348 -10.48 11.38 14.68
C SER A 348 -9.29 11.71 13.76
N GLU A 349 -8.91 10.79 12.87
CA GLU A 349 -7.85 10.93 11.87
C GLU A 349 -8.38 11.27 10.48
N CYS A 350 -9.70 11.44 10.33
CA CYS A 350 -10.26 12.02 9.13
C CYS A 350 -9.87 13.49 9.03
N ILE A 351 -9.27 13.88 7.90
CA ILE A 351 -8.85 15.25 7.59
C ILE A 351 -9.95 15.98 6.82
N ARG A 352 -10.61 15.30 5.88
CA ARG A 352 -11.69 15.89 5.07
C ARG A 352 -12.86 14.94 4.95
N CYS A 353 -14.02 15.40 5.37
CA CYS A 353 -15.26 14.68 5.17
C CYS A 353 -15.80 14.84 3.75
N SER A 354 -16.49 13.83 3.29
CA SER A 354 -17.18 13.82 2.00
C SER A 354 -18.30 14.85 1.96
N ASN A 355 -18.71 15.17 0.73
CA ASN A 355 -19.76 16.13 0.48
C ASN A 355 -20.94 15.97 1.46
N TYR A 356 -21.22 17.04 2.22
CA TYR A 356 -22.34 17.19 3.17
C TYR A 356 -22.12 16.55 4.55
N GLN A 357 -20.91 16.08 4.85
CA GLN A 357 -20.54 15.48 6.14
C GLN A 357 -19.58 16.39 6.90
N PHE A 358 -19.63 16.34 8.22
CA PHE A 358 -18.96 17.24 9.14
C PHE A 358 -17.99 16.44 9.99
N GLN A 359 -16.77 16.97 10.14
CA GLN A 359 -15.79 16.39 11.03
C GLN A 359 -16.27 16.51 12.49
N THR A 360 -16.25 15.38 13.19
CA THR A 360 -16.52 15.24 14.63
C THR A 360 -15.37 14.49 15.28
N LEU A 361 -15.38 14.40 16.62
CA LEU A 361 -14.38 13.62 17.36
C LEU A 361 -14.29 12.14 16.91
N ASN A 362 -15.38 11.60 16.37
CA ASN A 362 -15.51 10.19 15.96
C ASN A 362 -15.55 9.99 14.44
N GLY A 363 -15.15 10.99 13.66
CA GLY A 363 -15.19 10.94 12.19
C GLY A 363 -16.27 11.82 11.58
N CYS A 364 -16.77 11.44 10.41
CA CYS A 364 -17.68 12.25 9.61
C CYS A 364 -19.15 11.96 9.92
N SER A 365 -19.96 13.01 10.12
CA SER A 365 -21.41 12.86 10.30
C SER A 365 -22.20 14.05 9.74
N ALA A 366 -23.48 13.84 9.43
CA ALA A 366 -24.32 14.90 8.87
C ALA A 366 -24.45 16.11 9.82
N PRO A 367 -24.64 17.34 9.30
CA PRO A 367 -24.79 18.51 10.14
C PRO A 367 -26.05 18.35 10.98
N ARG A 368 -25.92 18.47 12.30
CA ARG A 368 -27.08 18.64 13.18
C ARG A 368 -27.43 20.11 13.44
N SER A 369 -26.54 21.06 13.10
CA SER A 369 -26.66 22.45 13.54
C SER A 369 -26.13 23.51 12.56
N TYR A 370 -25.66 23.14 11.36
CA TYR A 370 -25.11 24.07 10.37
C TYR A 370 -25.80 23.93 9.02
N TYR A 371 -26.02 25.06 8.35
CA TYR A 371 -26.54 25.15 7.00
C TYR A 371 -25.43 25.62 6.06
N ILE A 372 -25.36 25.01 4.88
CA ILE A 372 -24.45 25.45 3.82
C ILE A 372 -25.02 26.70 3.20
N LEU A 373 -24.29 27.82 3.30
CA LEU A 373 -24.62 29.04 2.57
C LEU A 373 -24.21 28.88 1.11
N GLU A 374 -22.95 28.49 0.87
CA GLU A 374 -22.39 28.40 -0.47
C GLU A 374 -21.28 27.35 -0.57
N ARG A 375 -21.20 26.72 -1.76
CA ARG A 375 -20.10 25.85 -2.18
C ARG A 375 -19.59 26.26 -3.54
N ASN A 376 -18.29 26.54 -3.63
CA ASN A 376 -17.62 26.89 -4.88
C ASN A 376 -16.52 25.88 -5.25
N PHE A 377 -16.30 25.68 -6.54
CA PHE A 377 -15.12 24.97 -7.08
C PHE A 377 -15.01 23.47 -6.76
N TYR A 378 -16.12 22.77 -6.52
CA TYR A 378 -16.15 21.31 -6.29
C TYR A 378 -16.11 20.48 -7.58
N ALA A 379 -16.52 21.07 -8.72
CA ALA A 379 -16.48 20.38 -10.00
C ALA A 379 -15.04 20.02 -10.39
N GLN A 380 -14.87 18.88 -11.06
CA GLN A 380 -13.55 18.44 -11.52
C GLN A 380 -12.87 19.52 -12.37
N LYS A 381 -13.66 20.17 -13.24
CA LYS A 381 -13.26 21.28 -14.11
C LYS A 381 -14.29 22.40 -13.98
N PHE A 382 -13.82 23.64 -13.87
CA PHE A 382 -14.64 24.86 -13.88
C PHE A 382 -13.91 25.99 -14.60
N THR A 383 -14.66 26.99 -15.06
CA THR A 383 -14.13 28.09 -15.87
C THR A 383 -14.50 29.48 -15.34
N SER A 384 -15.22 29.57 -14.22
CA SER A 384 -15.65 30.82 -13.62
C SER A 384 -15.13 30.95 -12.19
N LEU A 385 -14.99 32.17 -11.69
CA LEU A 385 -14.61 32.46 -10.31
C LEU A 385 -15.80 32.53 -9.35
N GLU A 386 -17.02 32.27 -9.81
CA GLU A 386 -18.21 32.17 -8.93
C GLU A 386 -18.35 33.36 -7.96
N GLY A 387 -18.02 34.58 -8.40
CA GLY A 387 -18.09 35.81 -7.59
C GLY A 387 -16.85 36.13 -6.75
N TRP A 388 -15.82 35.28 -6.77
CA TRP A 388 -14.51 35.59 -6.16
C TRP A 388 -13.75 36.61 -6.99
N ILE A 389 -13.08 37.54 -6.30
CA ILE A 389 -12.24 38.58 -6.88
C ILE A 389 -10.79 38.29 -6.50
N LEU A 390 -9.93 38.11 -7.49
CA LEU A 390 -8.49 38.01 -7.28
C LEU A 390 -7.85 39.39 -7.45
N LYS A 391 -6.96 39.75 -6.53
CA LYS A 391 -6.19 41.00 -6.57
C LYS A 391 -4.70 40.68 -6.65
N GLU A 392 -3.95 41.62 -7.24
CA GLU A 392 -2.48 41.54 -7.36
C GLU A 392 -1.97 40.25 -8.03
N THR A 393 -2.74 39.72 -8.98
CA THR A 393 -2.35 38.55 -9.78
C THR A 393 -1.21 38.88 -10.73
N GLN A 394 -0.25 37.97 -10.90
CA GLN A 394 0.95 38.20 -11.71
C GLN A 394 0.84 37.71 -13.17
N GLN A 395 -0.28 37.09 -13.53
CA GLN A 395 -0.64 36.70 -14.89
C GLN A 395 -2.12 37.01 -15.19
N ASN A 396 -2.48 37.06 -16.48
CA ASN A 396 -3.87 37.23 -16.92
C ASN A 396 -4.73 35.96 -16.73
N LEU A 397 -4.12 34.85 -16.29
CA LEU A 397 -4.82 33.63 -15.94
C LEU A 397 -5.32 33.74 -14.49
N ILE A 398 -6.50 33.17 -14.23
CA ILE A 398 -7.16 33.20 -12.91
C ILE A 398 -7.50 31.79 -12.39
N ILE A 399 -7.43 30.79 -13.27
CA ILE A 399 -7.73 29.38 -13.01
C ILE A 399 -6.66 28.55 -13.73
N THR A 400 -6.15 27.52 -13.06
CA THR A 400 -5.10 26.65 -13.58
C THR A 400 -5.57 25.19 -13.60
N ASN A 401 -5.16 24.45 -14.63
CA ASN A 401 -5.25 22.99 -14.63
C ASN A 401 -4.16 22.44 -13.71
N TYR A 402 -4.56 21.78 -12.63
CA TYR A 402 -3.66 21.12 -11.69
C TYR A 402 -3.93 19.62 -11.75
N GLN A 403 -2.99 18.85 -12.28
CA GLN A 403 -3.18 17.41 -12.55
C GLN A 403 -4.47 17.17 -13.37
N ASP A 404 -5.40 16.35 -12.87
CA ASP A 404 -6.67 16.04 -13.53
C ASP A 404 -7.80 17.02 -13.20
N LYS A 405 -7.54 18.06 -12.39
CA LYS A 405 -8.55 19.01 -11.88
C LYS A 405 -8.25 20.47 -12.22
N THR A 406 -9.16 21.39 -11.89
CA THR A 406 -8.89 22.85 -11.92
C THR A 406 -8.84 23.43 -10.50
N ILE A 407 -8.05 24.48 -10.33
CA ILE A 407 -7.94 25.28 -9.11
C ILE A 407 -8.06 26.77 -9.45
N VAL A 408 -8.56 27.58 -8.52
CA VAL A 408 -8.45 29.04 -8.59
C VAL A 408 -7.01 29.43 -8.22
N GLY A 409 -6.41 30.35 -8.96
CA GLY A 409 -4.98 30.67 -8.83
C GLY A 409 -4.10 29.57 -9.43
N GLY A 410 -2.95 29.31 -8.81
CA GLY A 410 -1.95 28.36 -9.28
C GLY A 410 -0.61 29.00 -9.64
N TYR A 411 0.30 28.18 -10.17
CA TYR A 411 1.62 28.60 -10.64
C TYR A 411 1.54 29.83 -11.55
N GLY A 412 2.31 30.87 -11.22
CA GLY A 412 2.37 32.12 -11.96
C GLY A 412 1.20 33.09 -11.71
N ILE A 413 0.24 32.77 -10.85
CA ILE A 413 -0.98 33.58 -10.67
C ILE A 413 -1.04 34.27 -9.32
N LEU A 414 -1.12 33.51 -8.22
CA LEU A 414 -1.21 34.05 -6.86
C LEU A 414 0.15 33.88 -6.16
N GLY A 415 0.95 34.95 -6.11
CA GLY A 415 2.25 35.02 -5.42
C GLY A 415 2.28 36.13 -4.36
N VAL A 416 3.42 36.78 -4.14
CA VAL A 416 3.54 37.93 -3.22
C VAL A 416 2.45 38.99 -3.45
N GLY A 417 1.79 39.40 -2.36
CA GLY A 417 0.73 40.42 -2.35
C GLY A 417 -0.66 39.96 -2.82
N ALA A 418 -0.76 38.83 -3.51
CA ALA A 418 -2.02 38.37 -4.09
C ALA A 418 -3.07 37.99 -3.02
N THR A 419 -4.33 38.35 -3.28
CA THR A 419 -5.47 37.96 -2.43
C THR A 419 -6.63 37.41 -3.26
N ALA A 420 -7.43 36.54 -2.64
CA ALA A 420 -8.72 36.09 -3.15
C ALA A 420 -9.83 36.49 -2.18
N GLU A 421 -10.81 37.26 -2.65
CA GLU A 421 -11.83 37.88 -1.79
C GLU A 421 -13.25 37.64 -2.31
N LYS A 422 -14.20 37.44 -1.39
CA LYS A 422 -15.63 37.42 -1.69
C LYS A 422 -16.46 37.91 -0.50
N LEU A 423 -17.45 38.76 -0.80
CA LEU A 423 -18.44 39.23 0.16
C LEU A 423 -19.65 38.28 0.14
N PHE A 424 -20.05 37.79 1.30
CA PHE A 424 -21.21 36.91 1.47
C PHE A 424 -22.33 37.63 2.23
N ILE A 425 -23.56 37.43 1.80
CA ILE A 425 -24.77 37.90 2.49
C ILE A 425 -25.35 36.71 3.29
N LEU A 426 -25.54 36.90 4.58
CA LEU A 426 -25.80 35.86 5.56
C LEU A 426 -27.19 36.00 6.21
N PRO A 427 -27.92 34.88 6.40
CA PRO A 427 -29.08 34.84 7.30
C PRO A 427 -28.67 35.05 8.77
N PRO A 428 -29.62 35.23 9.71
CA PRO A 428 -29.31 35.30 11.15
C PRO A 428 -28.54 34.06 11.64
N HIS A 429 -27.43 34.28 12.33
CA HIS A 429 -26.52 33.25 12.84
C HIS A 429 -25.69 33.81 14.00
N THR A 430 -24.94 32.93 14.67
CA THR A 430 -23.97 33.27 15.73
C THR A 430 -22.56 32.77 15.45
N GLN A 431 -22.41 31.84 14.50
CA GLN A 431 -21.14 31.26 14.12
C GLN A 431 -21.12 30.90 12.64
N LEU A 432 -19.97 31.14 12.00
CA LEU A 432 -19.63 30.63 10.69
C LEU A 432 -18.69 29.43 10.82
N ARG A 433 -18.78 28.52 9.84
CA ARG A 433 -17.76 27.49 9.60
C ARG A 433 -17.29 27.62 8.16
N LEU A 434 -15.97 27.61 7.98
CA LEU A 434 -15.33 27.71 6.68
C LEU A 434 -14.47 26.48 6.44
N GLU A 435 -14.59 25.91 5.25
CA GLU A 435 -13.72 24.84 4.75
C GLU A 435 -13.19 25.21 3.37
N VAL A 436 -11.91 24.95 3.13
CA VAL A 436 -11.27 25.16 1.82
C VAL A 436 -10.06 24.27 1.64
N THR A 437 -9.84 23.79 0.41
CA THR A 437 -8.62 23.09 0.04
C THR A 437 -7.66 24.08 -0.61
N LEU A 438 -6.50 24.26 0.02
CA LEU A 438 -5.42 25.16 -0.40
C LEU A 438 -4.28 24.37 -1.04
N TYR A 439 -3.56 25.01 -1.95
CA TYR A 439 -2.44 24.42 -2.69
C TYR A 439 -1.23 25.32 -2.47
N LYS A 440 -0.22 24.80 -1.78
CA LYS A 440 1.14 25.36 -1.76
C LYS A 440 1.83 24.89 -3.03
N ILE A 441 2.32 25.78 -3.86
CA ILE A 441 2.96 25.43 -5.13
C ILE A 441 4.36 26.06 -5.16
N ASP A 442 5.32 25.21 -5.57
CA ASP A 442 6.73 25.56 -5.73
C ASP A 442 7.43 25.88 -4.38
N SER A 443 8.63 26.46 -4.41
CA SER A 443 9.52 26.52 -3.24
C SER A 443 9.06 27.56 -2.21
N TRP A 444 8.75 27.14 -0.99
CA TRP A 444 8.46 28.04 0.14
C TRP A 444 9.48 27.75 1.25
N ASP A 445 10.02 28.78 1.88
CA ASP A 445 11.09 28.69 2.87
C ASP A 445 10.69 29.10 4.31
N GLY A 446 9.44 29.52 4.50
CA GLY A 446 8.87 29.76 5.83
C GLY A 446 7.45 30.31 5.84
N GLU A 447 6.78 30.38 4.70
CA GLU A 447 5.58 31.16 4.46
C GLU A 447 4.33 30.38 4.86
N ASN A 448 3.21 31.08 4.98
CA ASN A 448 1.93 30.48 5.29
C ASN A 448 0.80 31.11 4.46
N ILE A 449 -0.33 30.40 4.43
CA ILE A 449 -1.61 30.88 3.91
C ILE A 449 -2.49 31.23 5.09
N ILE A 450 -3.13 32.38 5.00
CA ILE A 450 -3.99 32.96 6.04
C ILE A 450 -5.39 33.13 5.46
N ILE A 451 -6.40 32.76 6.26
CA ILE A 451 -7.80 33.04 5.97
C ILE A 451 -8.28 34.09 6.95
N GLU A 452 -8.90 35.14 6.41
CA GLU A 452 -9.39 36.29 7.13
C GLU A 452 -10.90 36.43 6.92
N VAL A 453 -11.63 36.77 7.98
CA VAL A 453 -13.04 37.17 7.94
C VAL A 453 -13.16 38.55 8.57
N ASP A 454 -13.70 39.52 7.84
CA ASP A 454 -13.91 40.89 8.33
C ASP A 454 -12.65 41.57 8.89
N SER A 455 -11.50 41.41 8.22
CA SER A 455 -10.20 41.93 8.69
C SER A 455 -9.62 41.24 9.93
N GLN A 456 -10.17 40.09 10.35
CA GLN A 456 -9.60 39.26 11.40
C GLN A 456 -9.06 37.95 10.81
N ASP A 457 -7.79 37.63 11.09
CA ASP A 457 -7.20 36.33 10.73
C ASP A 457 -7.86 35.23 11.58
N VAL A 458 -8.53 34.27 10.93
CA VAL A 458 -9.32 33.21 11.58
C VAL A 458 -8.69 31.82 11.42
N TRP A 459 -7.76 31.66 10.49
CA TRP A 459 -7.02 30.42 10.27
C TRP A 459 -5.67 30.70 9.62
N ASP A 460 -4.67 29.89 9.96
CA ASP A 460 -3.28 30.01 9.51
C ASP A 460 -2.69 28.61 9.29
N SER A 461 -2.07 28.38 8.12
CA SER A 461 -1.50 27.07 7.76
C SER A 461 -0.34 26.63 8.64
N GLN A 462 0.17 27.50 9.50
CA GLN A 462 1.51 27.44 10.07
C GLN A 462 2.59 27.51 8.98
N ARG A 463 3.85 27.68 9.39
CA ARG A 463 4.98 27.80 8.47
C ARG A 463 5.14 26.55 7.62
N LEU A 464 5.19 26.74 6.31
CA LEU A 464 5.42 25.69 5.32
C LEU A 464 6.86 25.80 4.82
N GLN A 465 7.61 24.69 4.87
CA GLN A 465 9.00 24.61 4.42
C GLN A 465 9.19 23.36 3.59
N ASP A 466 9.92 23.48 2.48
CA ASP A 466 10.29 22.32 1.68
C ASP A 466 11.51 21.58 2.25
N SER A 467 11.49 20.25 2.12
CA SER A 467 12.68 19.40 2.30
C SER A 467 13.55 19.44 1.03
N GLN A 468 14.87 19.27 1.17
CA GLN A 468 15.91 19.46 0.13
C GLN A 468 15.75 18.69 -1.22
N ASP A 469 14.72 17.85 -1.40
CA ASP A 469 14.52 16.97 -2.57
C ASP A 469 13.38 17.39 -3.52
N PHE A 470 12.93 18.64 -3.48
CA PHE A 470 11.79 19.10 -4.32
C PHE A 470 12.23 19.48 -5.76
N LEU A 471 11.54 18.97 -6.78
CA LEU A 471 11.77 19.30 -8.20
C LEU A 471 11.08 20.63 -8.54
N TYR A 472 11.88 21.67 -8.80
CA TYR A 472 11.43 23.05 -9.06
C TYR A 472 10.77 23.27 -10.44
N GLY A 473 9.92 24.29 -10.54
CA GLY A 473 9.60 24.96 -11.82
C GLY A 473 8.56 24.30 -12.72
N THR A 474 7.72 23.38 -12.21
CA THR A 474 6.54 22.91 -12.94
C THR A 474 5.35 22.72 -12.00
N ALA A 475 4.13 23.06 -12.46
CA ALA A 475 2.87 22.98 -11.71
C ALA A 475 2.43 21.56 -11.26
N TYR A 476 3.35 20.58 -11.26
CA TYR A 476 3.07 19.16 -11.04
C TYR A 476 3.22 18.71 -9.58
N PHE A 477 3.86 19.51 -8.72
CA PHE A 477 4.09 19.16 -7.32
C PHE A 477 3.77 20.35 -6.41
N GLY A 478 2.59 20.31 -5.79
CA GLY A 478 2.19 21.23 -4.75
C GLY A 478 1.64 20.48 -3.53
N THR A 479 1.91 20.98 -2.34
CA THR A 479 1.38 20.42 -1.09
C THR A 479 -0.08 20.86 -0.94
N THR A 480 -0.98 19.89 -0.77
CA THR A 480 -2.40 20.17 -0.53
C THR A 480 -2.64 20.34 0.97
N ILE A 481 -3.31 21.41 1.36
CA ILE A 481 -3.62 21.76 2.75
C ILE A 481 -5.13 21.90 2.89
N TYR A 482 -5.70 21.30 3.93
CA TYR A 482 -7.13 21.37 4.21
C TYR A 482 -7.37 22.32 5.39
N ALA A 483 -7.94 23.49 5.11
CA ALA A 483 -8.29 24.46 6.12
C ALA A 483 -9.74 24.24 6.57
N SER A 484 -9.95 24.23 7.89
CA SER A 484 -11.27 24.18 8.52
C SER A 484 -11.24 25.02 9.79
N CYS A 485 -12.12 26.01 9.91
CA CYS A 485 -12.21 26.88 11.08
C CYS A 485 -13.65 27.25 11.45
N TYR A 486 -13.82 27.70 12.69
CA TYR A 486 -15.05 28.30 13.20
C TYR A 486 -14.80 29.78 13.51
N VAL A 487 -15.78 30.63 13.19
CA VAL A 487 -15.69 32.07 13.40
C VAL A 487 -16.95 32.52 14.12
N THR A 488 -16.81 33.08 15.32
CA THR A 488 -17.94 33.76 15.97
C THR A 488 -18.29 35.00 15.15
N HIS A 489 -19.53 35.07 14.65
CA HIS A 489 -19.96 36.10 13.73
C HIS A 489 -21.49 36.20 13.72
N ASP A 490 -22.02 37.42 13.69
CA ASP A 490 -23.47 37.71 13.75
C ASP A 490 -23.92 38.81 12.77
N LYS A 491 -22.99 39.35 11.97
CA LYS A 491 -23.31 40.40 10.99
C LYS A 491 -24.02 39.80 9.78
N GLN A 492 -24.82 40.61 9.10
CA GLN A 492 -25.53 40.20 7.87
C GLN A 492 -24.60 40.02 6.66
N GLU A 493 -23.37 40.52 6.73
CA GLU A 493 -22.38 40.38 5.67
C GLU A 493 -21.06 39.91 6.26
N ALA A 494 -20.33 39.05 5.53
CA ALA A 494 -18.98 38.64 5.88
C ALA A 494 -18.06 38.75 4.65
N LEU A 495 -16.96 39.48 4.79
CA LEU A 495 -15.90 39.50 3.77
C LEU A 495 -14.88 38.42 4.09
N VAL A 496 -14.83 37.37 3.26
CA VAL A 496 -13.79 36.34 3.34
C VAL A 496 -12.64 36.72 2.43
N ARG A 497 -11.41 36.68 2.96
CA ARG A 497 -10.17 36.91 2.22
C ARG A 497 -9.19 35.77 2.47
N ILE A 498 -8.63 35.20 1.41
CA ILE A 498 -7.49 34.27 1.47
C ILE A 498 -6.26 35.03 0.96
N LYS A 499 -5.17 34.98 1.74
CA LYS A 499 -3.89 35.66 1.45
C LYS A 499 -2.72 34.78 1.87
N SER A 500 -1.50 35.14 1.46
CA SER A 500 -0.27 34.46 1.87
C SER A 500 0.78 35.45 2.37
N THR A 501 1.81 34.95 3.05
CA THR A 501 3.00 35.74 3.42
C THR A 501 4.16 35.61 2.45
N LEU A 502 3.94 35.00 1.28
CA LEU A 502 4.92 34.88 0.21
C LEU A 502 5.66 36.18 -0.03
N ASP A 503 6.98 36.09 -0.16
CA ASP A 503 7.85 37.23 -0.39
C ASP A 503 8.51 37.19 -1.78
N GLU A 504 8.27 36.12 -2.55
CA GLU A 504 8.68 36.01 -3.95
C GLU A 504 7.52 36.04 -4.98
N GLY A 505 7.90 36.16 -6.25
CA GLY A 505 6.98 36.15 -7.38
C GLY A 505 6.27 34.82 -7.56
N ALA A 506 5.09 34.85 -8.18
CA ALA A 506 4.23 33.70 -8.45
C ALA A 506 4.89 32.66 -9.37
N ASP A 507 5.98 33.01 -10.05
CA ASP A 507 6.81 32.09 -10.85
C ASP A 507 7.77 31.24 -10.01
N ASN A 508 7.92 31.53 -8.71
CA ASN A 508 8.68 30.71 -7.75
C ASN A 508 7.90 30.36 -6.46
N GLU A 509 7.07 31.27 -5.96
CA GLU A 509 6.24 31.09 -4.78
C GLU A 509 4.79 31.34 -5.15
N SER A 510 3.99 30.28 -5.24
CA SER A 510 2.59 30.43 -5.64
C SER A 510 1.61 29.59 -4.84
N TRP A 511 0.35 30.00 -4.86
CA TRP A 511 -0.73 29.25 -4.25
C TRP A 511 -1.99 29.22 -5.10
N GLY A 512 -2.91 28.35 -4.70
CA GLY A 512 -4.25 28.28 -5.26
C GLY A 512 -5.22 27.63 -4.29
N PHE A 513 -6.50 27.59 -4.65
CA PHE A 513 -7.53 26.99 -3.81
C PHE A 513 -8.69 26.40 -4.61
N ARG A 514 -9.46 25.51 -3.96
CA ARG A 514 -10.72 24.93 -4.44
C ARG A 514 -11.51 24.31 -3.28
N ASP A 515 -12.66 23.71 -3.60
CA ASP A 515 -13.55 23.05 -2.64
C ASP A 515 -13.92 23.99 -1.47
N PHE A 516 -14.26 25.25 -1.78
CA PHE A 516 -14.60 26.25 -0.77
C PHE A 516 -16.05 26.06 -0.31
N CYS A 517 -16.28 26.01 1.00
CA CYS A 517 -17.59 25.91 1.62
C CYS A 517 -17.72 26.91 2.77
N LEU A 518 -18.74 27.76 2.71
CA LEU A 518 -19.14 28.63 3.82
C LEU A 518 -20.47 28.17 4.38
N MET A 519 -20.53 28.08 5.71
CA MET A 519 -21.67 27.58 6.46
C MET A 519 -21.97 28.51 7.64
N TYR A 520 -23.22 28.50 8.09
CA TYR A 520 -23.69 29.26 9.25
C TYR A 520 -24.53 28.38 10.18
N ASP A 521 -24.48 28.64 11.48
CA ASP A 521 -25.36 27.99 12.45
C ASP A 521 -26.73 28.67 12.51
N VAL A 522 -27.70 28.03 13.15
CA VAL A 522 -29.00 28.67 13.42
C VAL A 522 -28.88 29.42 14.75
N ALA A 523 -29.00 30.75 14.69
CA ALA A 523 -29.32 31.50 15.89
C ALA A 523 -30.71 31.04 16.37
N ASN A 524 -30.78 30.42 17.56
CA ASN A 524 -32.07 30.17 18.19
C ASN A 524 -32.70 31.53 18.51
N VAL A 525 -33.51 32.05 17.58
CA VAL A 525 -34.37 33.19 17.85
C VAL A 525 -35.48 32.68 18.75
N VAL A 526 -35.30 32.85 20.06
CA VAL A 526 -36.44 32.83 20.98
C VAL A 526 -37.24 34.06 20.62
N GLU A 527 -38.27 33.89 19.79
CA GLU A 527 -39.29 34.93 19.62
C GLU A 527 -39.97 35.12 20.97
N ILE A 528 -39.48 36.08 21.75
CA ILE A 528 -40.25 36.66 22.84
C ILE A 528 -41.35 37.45 22.13
N SER A 529 -42.49 36.83 21.86
CA SER A 529 -43.68 37.53 21.36
C SER A 529 -43.95 38.74 22.25
N ASP A 530 -44.42 39.86 21.69
CA ASP A 530 -44.78 41.10 22.42
C ASP A 530 -45.71 40.87 23.64
N ALA A 531 -46.33 39.69 23.75
CA ALA A 531 -47.07 39.23 24.93
C ALA A 531 -46.18 39.04 26.19
N GLN A 532 -44.89 38.77 26.06
CA GLN A 532 -43.99 38.58 27.21
C GLN A 532 -43.36 39.88 27.74
N GLU A 533 -43.17 40.90 26.89
CA GLU A 533 -42.76 42.24 27.34
C GLU A 533 -43.84 42.89 28.22
N SER A 534 -45.11 42.74 27.83
CA SER A 534 -46.25 43.19 28.65
C SER A 534 -46.36 42.43 29.98
N TYR A 535 -45.99 41.15 30.02
CA TYR A 535 -45.94 40.34 31.26
C TYR A 535 -44.83 40.78 32.22
N LEU A 536 -43.63 41.10 31.70
CA LEU A 536 -42.49 41.57 32.50
C LEU A 536 -42.71 43.01 33.02
N LEU A 537 -43.36 43.88 32.24
CA LEU A 537 -43.77 45.22 32.68
C LEU A 537 -44.88 45.17 33.75
N THR A 538 -45.82 44.23 33.67
CA THR A 538 -46.82 44.03 34.75
C THR A 538 -46.20 43.49 36.04
N LEU A 539 -45.16 42.64 35.97
CA LEU A 539 -44.45 42.13 37.15
C LEU A 539 -43.56 43.21 37.81
N GLY A 540 -42.98 44.11 37.02
CA GLY A 540 -42.21 45.25 37.53
C GLY A 540 -43.04 46.31 38.27
N ILE A 541 -44.32 46.48 37.90
CA ILE A 541 -45.24 47.43 38.56
C ILE A 541 -45.87 46.82 39.83
N VAL A 542 -46.06 45.50 39.88
CA VAL A 542 -46.64 44.81 41.07
C VAL A 542 -45.66 44.77 42.25
N MET A 543 -44.34 44.86 42.02
CA MET A 543 -43.34 44.87 43.10
C MET A 543 -43.24 46.21 43.87
N ILE A 544 -43.76 47.33 43.35
CA ILE A 544 -43.70 48.64 44.04
C ILE A 544 -44.96 48.91 44.89
N ILE A 545 -46.08 48.24 44.63
CA ILE A 545 -47.34 48.49 45.37
C ILE A 545 -47.49 47.58 46.61
N SER A 546 -46.57 46.65 46.85
CA SER A 546 -46.63 45.72 48.00
C SER A 546 -45.79 46.14 49.21
N PHE A 547 -45.27 47.39 49.27
CA PHE A 547 -44.44 47.90 50.37
C PHE A 547 -44.78 49.35 50.80
N ILE A 548 -46.07 49.70 50.91
CA ILE A 548 -46.53 50.85 51.72
C ILE A 548 -47.63 50.40 52.67
#